data_AF-A0A7J9AIQ3-F1
#
_entry.id   AF-A0A7J9AIQ3-F1
#
_cell.length_a   1.000
_cell.length_b   1.000
_cell.length_c   1.000
_cell.angle_alpha   90.00
_cell.angle_beta   90.00
_cell.angle_gamma   90.00
#
_symmetry.space_group_name_H-M   'P 1'
#
loop_
_entity.id
_entity.type
_entity.pdbx_description
1 polymer ?
#
loop_
_entity_poly.entity_id
_entity_poly.type
_entity_poly.pdbx_seq_one_letter_code
_entity_poly.pdbx_strand_id
1 'polypeptide(L)'
;NRGFLATNDVYEVSCDDFEASFKTTLQAISKIGFVLDSPAFYTACESFDQKKNGRLHLDDFISLCIFLQSARNMFNAFDTGKQGRVTLDLNQFVY
;
A
#
# COMPACT_ATOMS: atom_id res chain seq x y z
N ASN A 1 31.21 0.25 -28.84
CA ASN A 1 31.90 1.53 -28.62
C ASN A 1 30.88 2.62 -28.31
N ARG A 2 30.38 2.67 -27.08
CA ARG A 2 29.89 3.84 -26.33
C ARG A 2 29.78 3.41 -24.87
N GLY A 3 30.94 3.32 -24.21
CA GLY A 3 31.00 3.13 -22.77
C GLY A 3 30.60 4.45 -22.09
N PHE A 4 29.71 4.37 -21.11
CA PHE A 4 29.45 5.48 -20.21
C PHE A 4 30.26 5.23 -18.95
N LEU A 5 31.09 6.21 -18.59
CA LEU A 5 32.09 6.13 -17.52
C LEU A 5 31.41 6.06 -16.16
N ALA A 6 31.84 5.08 -15.36
CA ALA A 6 31.50 4.94 -13.96
C ALA A 6 32.11 6.09 -13.15
N THR A 7 31.26 6.84 -12.44
CA THR A 7 31.66 7.62 -11.28
C THR A 7 31.13 6.90 -10.04
N ASN A 8 32.05 6.55 -9.14
CA ASN A 8 31.86 5.85 -7.89
C ASN A 8 30.70 6.39 -7.04
N ASP A 9 30.05 5.47 -6.31
CA ASP A 9 29.02 5.65 -5.28
C ASP A 9 27.56 5.78 -5.72
N VAL A 10 27.14 5.01 -6.73
CA VAL A 10 25.75 4.56 -6.80
C VAL A 10 25.71 3.18 -6.14
N TYR A 11 25.35 3.12 -4.86
CA TYR A 11 24.68 1.91 -4.37
C TYR A 11 23.46 1.77 -5.27
N GLU A 12 23.53 0.87 -6.24
CA GLU A 12 22.36 0.40 -6.96
C GLU A 12 21.53 -0.29 -5.89
N VAL A 13 20.64 0.47 -5.23
CA VAL A 13 19.67 -0.09 -4.29
C VAL A 13 18.77 -0.93 -5.16
N SER A 14 19.11 -2.21 -5.28
CA SER A 14 18.23 -3.14 -5.96
C SER A 14 16.93 -3.15 -5.17
N CYS A 15 15.83 -2.88 -5.86
CA CYS A 15 14.49 -3.01 -5.32
C CYS A 15 14.22 -4.42 -4.76
N ASP A 16 15.00 -5.41 -5.19
CA ASP A 16 14.90 -6.82 -4.77
C ASP A 16 15.17 -7.03 -3.27
N ASP A 17 15.95 -6.15 -2.63
CA ASP A 17 16.27 -6.24 -1.19
C ASP A 17 15.25 -5.48 -0.31
N PHE A 18 14.26 -4.83 -0.90
CA PHE A 18 13.26 -4.10 -0.12
C PHE A 18 12.36 -5.09 0.63
N GLU A 19 12.43 -5.02 1.95
CA GLU A 19 11.54 -5.73 2.85
C GLU A 19 11.14 -4.80 4.00
N ALA A 20 9.84 -4.53 4.12
CA ALA A 20 9.30 -3.64 5.14
C ALA A 20 8.52 -4.43 6.19
N SER A 21 8.87 -4.26 7.46
CA SER A 21 8.04 -4.75 8.57
C SER A 21 6.70 -4.01 8.60
N PHE A 22 5.65 -4.63 9.14
CA PHE A 22 4.34 -3.97 9.28
C PHE A 22 4.42 -2.62 10.01
N LYS A 23 5.31 -2.47 11.00
CA LYS A 23 5.53 -1.17 11.67
C LYS A 23 6.02 -0.09 10.70
N THR A 24 6.96 -0.43 9.82
CA THR A 24 7.50 0.49 8.81
C THR A 24 6.43 0.82 7.77
N THR A 25 5.67 -0.19 7.34
CA THR A 25 4.55 -0.03 6.40
C THR A 25 3.50 0.95 6.96
N LEU A 26 3.15 0.85 8.24
CA LEU A 26 2.20 1.77 8.90
C LEU A 26 2.65 3.23 8.78
N GLN A 27 3.94 3.49 9.05
CA GLN A 27 4.51 4.83 8.92
C GLN A 27 4.50 5.32 7.47
N ALA A 28 4.78 4.43 6.52
CA ALA A 28 4.80 4.76 5.10
C ALA A 28 3.40 5.13 4.58
N ILE A 29 2.37 4.31 4.85
CA ILE A 29 1.00 4.61 4.40
C ILE A 29 0.42 5.85 5.09
N SER A 30 0.84 6.15 6.33
CA SER A 30 0.47 7.37 7.05
C SER A 30 1.00 8.62 6.36
N LYS A 31 2.24 8.59 5.83
CA LYS A 31 2.81 9.68 5.02
C LYS A 31 2.05 9.90 3.70
N ILE A 32 1.42 8.86 3.16
CA ILE A 32 0.56 8.92 1.96
C ILE A 32 -0.89 9.33 2.34
N GLY A 33 -1.14 9.61 3.62
CA GLY A 33 -2.41 10.13 4.13
C GLY A 33 -3.43 9.06 4.47
N PHE A 34 -3.07 7.77 4.55
CA PHE A 34 -3.96 6.73 5.05
C PHE A 34 -3.88 6.61 6.56
N VAL A 35 -5.04 6.63 7.22
CA VAL A 35 -5.17 6.35 8.65
C VAL A 35 -6.12 5.18 8.78
N LEU A 36 -5.60 4.04 9.22
CA LEU A 36 -6.34 2.82 9.49
C LEU A 36 -6.21 2.52 10.97
N ASP A 37 -7.26 1.95 11.56
CA ASP A 37 -7.15 1.36 12.89
C ASP A 37 -6.28 0.09 12.85
N SER A 38 -5.77 -0.33 14.00
CA SER A 38 -4.85 -1.47 14.07
C SER A 38 -5.43 -2.73 13.41
N PRO A 39 -6.68 -3.16 13.68
CA PRO A 39 -7.25 -4.35 13.04
C PRO A 39 -7.28 -4.26 11.51
N ALA A 40 -7.82 -3.18 10.93
CA ALA A 40 -7.88 -3.06 9.47
C ALA A 40 -6.48 -3.01 8.83
N PHE A 41 -5.53 -2.35 9.51
CA PHE A 41 -4.14 -2.30 9.06
C PHE A 41 -3.48 -3.69 9.01
N TYR A 42 -3.59 -4.46 10.09
CA TYR A 42 -3.00 -5.82 10.16
C TYR A 42 -3.65 -6.74 9.13
N THR A 43 -4.98 -6.75 9.02
CA THR A 43 -5.69 -7.58 8.04
C THR A 43 -5.30 -7.23 6.60
N ALA A 44 -5.15 -5.94 6.28
CA ALA A 44 -4.66 -5.53 4.97
C ALA A 44 -3.23 -6.04 4.73
N CYS A 45 -2.30 -5.81 5.66
CA CYS A 45 -0.92 -6.27 5.49
C CYS A 45 -0.81 -7.79 5.36
N GLU A 46 -1.54 -8.56 6.18
CA GLU A 46 -1.57 -10.03 6.10
C GLU A 46 -2.15 -10.54 4.78
N SER A 47 -3.07 -9.81 4.16
CA SER A 47 -3.64 -10.18 2.86
C SER A 47 -2.63 -10.06 1.71
N PHE A 48 -1.69 -9.11 1.82
CA PHE A 48 -0.65 -8.87 0.81
C PHE A 48 0.70 -9.51 1.16
N ASP A 49 0.95 -9.90 2.42
CA ASP A 49 2.12 -10.69 2.80
C ASP A 49 2.01 -12.11 2.22
N GLN A 50 2.62 -12.32 1.06
CA GLN A 50 2.59 -13.61 0.35
C GLN A 50 3.41 -14.68 1.09
N LYS A 51 4.50 -14.28 1.74
CA LYS A 51 5.43 -15.20 2.43
C LYS A 51 5.01 -15.53 3.86
N LYS A 52 3.98 -14.84 4.38
CA LYS A 52 3.43 -15.02 5.74
C LYS A 52 4.51 -14.88 6.81
N ASN A 53 5.46 -13.98 6.61
CA ASN A 53 6.60 -13.76 7.51
C ASN A 53 6.48 -12.44 8.31
N GLY A 54 5.35 -11.72 8.18
CA GLY A 54 5.11 -10.45 8.84
C GLY A 54 5.82 -9.27 8.19
N ARG A 55 6.23 -9.42 6.93
CA ARG A 55 6.96 -8.41 6.15
C ARG A 55 6.40 -8.33 4.74
N LEU A 56 6.53 -7.16 4.13
CA LEU A 56 6.10 -6.92 2.75
C LEU A 56 7.32 -6.67 1.88
N HIS A 57 7.40 -7.38 0.76
CA HIS A 57 8.34 -7.05 -0.31
C HIS A 57 7.85 -5.81 -1.08
N LEU A 58 8.69 -5.29 -1.99
CA LEU A 58 8.33 -4.10 -2.74
C LEU A 58 7.02 -4.28 -3.53
N ASP A 59 6.88 -5.42 -4.21
CA ASP A 59 5.70 -5.73 -5.01
C ASP A 59 4.43 -5.81 -4.14
N ASP A 60 4.54 -6.40 -2.94
CA ASP A 60 3.44 -6.48 -1.98
C ASP A 60 3.06 -5.09 -1.45
N PHE A 61 4.07 -4.26 -1.14
CA PHE A 61 3.86 -2.90 -0.67
C PHE A 61 3.22 -2.00 -1.74
N ILE A 62 3.67 -2.10 -3.00
CA ILE A 62 3.07 -1.39 -4.13
C ILE A 62 1.61 -1.84 -4.31
N SER A 63 1.36 -3.14 -4.28
CA SER A 63 0.02 -3.72 -4.40
C SER A 63 -0.92 -3.22 -3.29
N LEU A 64 -0.44 -3.21 -2.04
CA LEU A 64 -1.17 -2.65 -0.90
C LEU A 64 -1.51 -1.17 -1.12
N CYS A 65 -0.55 -0.35 -1.59
CA CYS A 65 -0.78 1.07 -1.85
C CYS A 65 -1.83 1.30 -2.95
N ILE A 66 -1.77 0.54 -4.05
CA ILE A 66 -2.74 0.61 -5.15
C ILE A 66 -4.14 0.22 -4.66
N PHE A 67 -4.23 -0.85 -3.86
CA PHE A 67 -5.48 -1.28 -3.25
C PHE A 67 -6.08 -0.19 -2.38
N LEU A 68 -5.29 0.38 -1.46
CA LEU A 68 -5.76 1.44 -0.55
C LEU A 68 -6.24 2.68 -1.31
N GLN A 69 -5.53 3.08 -2.37
CA GLN A 69 -5.95 4.21 -3.20
C GLN A 69 -7.24 3.94 -3.97
N SER A 70 -7.39 2.73 -4.52
CA SER A 70 -8.61 2.30 -5.21
C SER A 70 -9.81 2.25 -4.25
N ALA A 71 -9.61 1.67 -3.06
CA ALA A 71 -10.63 1.59 -2.02
C ALA A 71 -11.08 2.98 -1.55
N ARG A 72 -10.14 3.92 -1.36
CA ARG A 72 -10.46 5.33 -1.05
C ARG A 72 -11.27 5.98 -2.15
N ASN A 73 -10.91 5.77 -3.42
CA ASN A 73 -11.64 6.36 -4.55
C ASN A 73 -13.08 5.83 -4.60
N MET A 74 -13.26 4.51 -4.45
CA MET A 74 -14.59 3.89 -4.36
C MET A 74 -15.39 4.45 -3.18
N PHE A 75 -14.78 4.47 -1.99
CA PHE A 75 -15.43 5.00 -0.79
C PHE A 75 -15.88 6.46 -0.97
N ASN A 76 -15.02 7.32 -1.52
CA ASN A 76 -15.32 8.73 -1.78
C ASN A 76 -16.42 8.93 -2.83
N ALA A 77 -16.59 7.99 -3.77
CA ALA A 77 -17.67 8.06 -4.75
C ALA A 77 -19.05 7.89 -4.08
N PHE A 78 -19.12 7.09 -3.02
CA PHE A 78 -20.35 6.90 -2.24
C PHE A 78 -20.47 7.87 -1.05
N ASP A 79 -19.36 8.30 -0.45
CA ASP A 79 -19.31 9.27 0.66
C ASP A 79 -19.36 10.73 0.17
N THR A 80 -20.38 11.07 -0.62
CA THR A 80 -20.54 12.41 -1.21
C THR A 80 -20.62 13.54 -0.16
N GLY A 81 -21.14 13.23 1.03
CA GLY A 81 -21.24 14.14 2.17
C GLY A 81 -19.96 14.26 3.01
N LYS A 82 -18.91 13.48 2.72
CA LYS A 82 -17.66 13.40 3.52
C LYS A 82 -17.92 13.14 5.00
N GLN A 83 -18.90 12.31 5.29
CA GLN A 83 -19.31 11.94 6.65
C GLN A 83 -18.45 10.80 7.22
N GLY A 84 -17.60 10.17 6.39
CA GLY A 84 -16.74 9.07 6.79
C GLY A 84 -17.48 7.74 6.98
N ARG A 85 -18.71 7.62 6.47
CA ARG A 85 -19.54 6.41 6.53
C ARG A 85 -20.43 6.31 5.29
N VAL A 86 -20.48 5.14 4.68
CA VAL A 86 -21.35 4.84 3.54
C VAL A 86 -22.34 3.74 3.90
N THR A 87 -23.55 3.85 3.37
CA THR A 87 -24.57 2.79 3.43
C THR A 87 -24.80 2.31 2.01
N LEU A 88 -24.56 1.02 1.77
CA LEU A 88 -24.66 0.41 0.44
C LEU A 88 -25.67 -0.74 0.49
N ASP A 89 -26.46 -0.87 -0.56
CA ASP A 89 -27.12 -2.14 -0.87
C ASP A 89 -26.18 -3.13 -1.57
N LEU A 90 -26.62 -4.37 -1.76
CA LEU A 90 -25.79 -5.41 -2.38
C LEU A 90 -25.35 -5.04 -3.79
N ASN A 91 -26.22 -4.41 -4.59
CA ASN A 91 -25.85 -4.07 -5.96
C ASN A 91 -24.78 -2.98 -5.93
N GLN A 92 -24.98 -1.93 -5.12
CA GLN A 92 -24.02 -0.84 -4.91
C GLN A 92 -22.65 -1.30 -4.40
N PHE A 93 -22.60 -2.43 -3.70
CA PHE A 93 -21.34 -3.02 -3.26
C PHE A 93 -20.61 -3.81 -4.37
N VAL A 94 -21.35 -4.39 -5.31
CA VAL A 94 -20.82 -5.31 -6.33
C VAL A 94 -20.32 -4.62 -7.59
N TYR A 95 -21.00 -3.58 -8.06
CA TYR A 95 -20.54 -2.78 -9.22
C TYR A 95 -19.66 -1.60 -8.80
#